data_AF-A0A2V9TGY0-F1
#
_entry.id   AF-A0A2V9TGY0-F1
#
_cell.length_a   1.000
_cell.length_b   1.000
_cell.length_c   1.000
_cell.angle_alpha   90.00
_cell.angle_beta   90.00
_cell.angle_gamma   90.00
#
_symmetry.space_group_name_H-M   'P 1'
#
loop_
_entity.id
_entity.type
_entity.pdbx_description
1 polymer ?
#
loop_
_entity_poly.entity_id
_entity_poly.type
_entity_poly.pdbx_seq_one_letter_code
_entity_poly.pdbx_strand_id
1 'polypeptide(L)' 'MTVPRALGGLQPLCAVYRKGFLEPADRSLRAEKNKIDALFAEVETRAIDQNELRNAGFGEEMFRNVNTPDDWEKAQAEL' A
#
# COMPACT_ATOMS: atom_id res chain seq x y z
N MET A 1 -5.60 -5.68 9.64
CA MET A 1 -4.59 -5.78 8.56
C MET A 1 -3.44 -4.83 8.89
N THR A 2 -2.31 -4.97 8.22
CA THR A 2 -1.14 -4.09 8.44
C THR A 2 -0.71 -3.48 7.13
N VAL A 3 -0.58 -2.16 7.08
CA VAL A 3 -0.30 -1.40 5.86
C VAL A 3 0.84 -0.39 6.10
N PRO A 4 1.86 -0.34 5.24
CA PRO A 4 2.88 0.70 5.33
C PRO A 4 2.30 2.08 5.00
N ARG A 5 2.81 3.11 5.65
CA ARG A 5 2.61 4.51 5.29
C ARG A 5 3.96 5.10 4.90
N ALA A 6 4.10 5.44 3.63
CA ALA A 6 5.32 5.98 3.04
C ALA A 6 4.96 6.93 1.89
N LEU A 7 5.86 7.84 1.54
CA LEU A 7 5.67 8.81 0.44
C LEU A 7 4.37 9.62 0.59
N GLY A 8 3.99 9.94 1.84
CA GLY A 8 2.79 10.71 2.16
C GLY A 8 1.46 9.95 2.11
N GLY A 9 1.45 8.64 1.80
CA GLY A 9 0.24 7.84 1.63
C GLY A 9 0.30 6.46 2.27
N LEU A 10 -0.85 5.81 2.40
CA LEU A 10 -0.89 4.36 2.66
C LEU A 10 -0.45 3.62 1.40
N GLN A 11 0.24 2.50 1.58
CA GLN A 11 0.74 1.64 0.51
C GLN A 11 -0.06 0.34 0.47
N PRO A 12 -1.31 0.35 -0.04
CA PRO A 12 -2.22 -0.78 0.03
C PRO A 12 -1.76 -1.98 -0.82
N LEU A 13 -1.01 -1.73 -1.90
CA LEU A 13 -0.46 -2.77 -2.77
C LEU A 13 0.78 -3.46 -2.17
N CYS A 14 1.30 -2.93 -1.06
CA CYS A 14 2.40 -3.49 -0.30
C CYS A 14 1.98 -3.72 1.17
N ALA A 15 0.79 -4.27 1.38
CA ALA A 15 0.21 -4.49 2.70
C ALA A 15 0.03 -5.99 3.02
N VAL A 16 -0.04 -6.31 4.31
CA VAL A 16 -0.36 -7.64 4.81
C VAL A 16 -1.84 -7.73 5.15
N TYR A 17 -2.55 -8.54 4.38
CA TYR A 17 -3.99 -8.78 4.56
C TYR A 17 -4.24 -10.04 5.40
N ARG A 18 -5.26 -9.97 6.27
CA ARG A 18 -5.74 -11.12 7.06
C ARG A 18 -7.10 -11.58 6.53
N LYS A 19 -7.48 -12.83 6.82
CA LYS A 19 -8.74 -13.43 6.33
C LYS A 19 -9.99 -12.57 6.55
N GLY A 20 -10.04 -11.81 7.66
CA GLY A 20 -11.15 -10.89 7.94
C GLY A 20 -11.34 -9.75 6.93
N PHE A 21 -10.38 -9.49 6.03
CA PHE A 21 -10.52 -8.51 4.95
C PHE A 21 -11.32 -9.04 3.74
N LEU A 22 -11.51 -10.36 3.64
CA LEU A 22 -12.20 -10.97 2.49
C LEU A 22 -13.64 -10.48 2.35
N GLU A 23 -14.37 -10.38 3.47
CA GLU A 23 -15.78 -10.03 3.43
C GLU A 23 -16.01 -8.57 2.98
N PRO A 24 -15.31 -7.54 3.53
CA PRO A 24 -15.37 -6.19 2.97
C PRO A 24 -14.94 -6.11 1.50
N ALA A 25 -13.87 -6.81 1.12
CA ALA A 25 -13.37 -6.79 -0.25
C ALA A 25 -14.37 -7.40 -1.25
N ASP A 26 -14.94 -8.58 -0.96
CA ASP A 26 -15.94 -9.23 -1.82
C ASP A 26 -17.19 -8.36 -1.99
N ARG A 27 -17.71 -7.77 -0.89
CA ARG A 27 -18.83 -6.82 -0.96
C ARG A 27 -18.52 -5.61 -1.83
N SER A 28 -17.33 -5.02 -1.70
CA SER A 28 -16.91 -3.86 -2.48
C SER A 28 -16.82 -4.18 -3.96
N LEU A 29 -16.24 -5.33 -4.31
CA LEU A 29 -16.10 -5.80 -5.68
C LEU A 29 -17.46 -6.06 -6.33
N ARG A 30 -18.39 -6.73 -5.62
CA ARG A 30 -19.77 -6.96 -6.10
C ARG A 30 -20.56 -5.67 -6.33
N ALA A 31 -20.23 -4.62 -5.58
CA ALA A 31 -20.82 -3.30 -5.71
C ALA A 31 -20.06 -2.38 -6.69
N GLU A 32 -19.07 -2.92 -7.43
CA GLU A 32 -18.21 -2.18 -8.37
C GLU A 32 -17.44 -1.00 -7.73
N LYS A 33 -17.22 -1.06 -6.42
CA LYS A 33 -16.45 -0.07 -5.67
C LYS A 33 -14.99 -0.50 -5.60
N ASN A 34 -14.19 -0.02 -6.55
CA ASN A 34 -12.79 -0.44 -6.70
C ASN A 34 -11.79 0.39 -5.87
N LYS A 35 -12.27 1.32 -5.04
CA LYS A 35 -11.44 2.14 -4.17
C LYS A 35 -11.17 1.42 -2.84
N ILE A 36 -9.94 0.93 -2.66
CA ILE A 36 -9.54 0.10 -1.52
C ILE A 36 -9.38 0.89 -0.21
N ASP A 37 -9.08 2.19 -0.29
CA ASP A 37 -8.89 3.08 0.86
C ASP A 37 -10.12 3.15 1.76
N ALA A 38 -11.32 3.13 1.18
CA ALA A 38 -12.58 3.10 1.92
C ALA A 38 -12.72 1.88 2.84
N LEU A 39 -12.13 0.73 2.46
CA LEU A 39 -12.25 -0.52 3.20
C LEU A 39 -11.43 -0.55 4.48
N PHE A 40 -10.44 0.35 4.62
CA PHE A 40 -9.60 0.42 5.83
C PHE A 40 -10.35 0.95 7.05
N ALA A 41 -11.47 1.64 6.84
CA ALA A 41 -12.36 2.04 7.93
C ALA A 41 -13.26 0.89 8.42
N GLU A 42 -13.48 -0.14 7.60
CA GLU A 42 -14.33 -1.29 7.93
C GLU A 42 -13.60 -2.39 8.71
N VAL A 43 -12.26 -2.32 8.76
CA VAL A 43 -11.42 -3.30 9.45
C VAL A 43 -10.42 -2.60 10.34
N GLU A 44 -10.10 -3.22 11.48
CA GLU A 44 -8.95 -2.79 12.29
C GLU A 44 -7.68 -2.84 11.44
N THR A 45 -7.08 -1.67 11.25
CA THR A 45 -5.94 -1.41 10.36
C THR A 45 -4.81 -0.80 11.17
N ARG A 46 -3.67 -1.48 11.18
CA ARG A 46 -2.43 -0.97 11.76
C ARG A 46 -1.58 -0.35 10.65
N ALA A 47 -1.28 0.94 10.76
CA ALA A 47 -0.29 1.57 9.91
C ALA A 47 1.11 1.32 10.47
N ILE A 48 2.06 0.94 9.62
CA ILE A 48 3.50 1.01 9.92
C ILE A 48 3.99 2.35 9.38
N ASP A 49 4.50 3.21 10.25
CA ASP A 49 4.99 4.52 9.82
C ASP A 49 6.39 4.46 9.18
N GLN A 50 6.81 5.58 8.60
CA GLN A 50 8.10 5.70 7.95
C GLN A 50 9.29 5.49 8.90
N ASN A 51 9.16 5.85 10.18
CA ASN A 51 10.22 5.67 11.17
C ASN A 51 10.40 4.18 11.47
N GLU A 52 9.31 3.44 11.66
CA GLU A 52 9.31 1.99 11.86
C GLU A 52 9.94 1.27 10.67
N LEU A 53 9.58 1.66 9.44
CA LEU A 53 10.15 1.10 8.21
C LEU A 53 11.67 1.31 8.15
N ARG A 54 12.14 2.54 8.37
CA ARG A 54 13.57 2.86 8.37
C ARG A 54 14.33 2.12 9.46
N ASN A 55 13.75 1.99 10.66
CA ASN A 55 14.37 1.24 11.76
C ASN A 55 14.51 -0.26 11.44
N ALA A 56 13.64 -0.79 10.58
CA ALA A 56 13.73 -2.16 10.06
C ALA A 56 14.64 -2.29 8.82
N GLY A 57 15.31 -1.21 8.40
CA GLY A 57 16.24 -1.20 7.27
C GLY A 57 15.58 -0.96 5.91
N PHE A 58 14.33 -0.52 5.88
CA PHE A 58 13.58 -0.23 4.66
C PHE A 58 13.49 1.27 4.41
N GLY A 59 14.00 1.74 3.27
CA GLY A 59 13.78 3.11 2.81
C GLY A 59 12.46 3.26 2.05
N GLU A 60 12.03 4.49 1.81
CA GLU A 60 10.75 4.76 1.14
C GLU A 60 10.78 4.44 -0.37
N GLU A 61 11.98 4.41 -0.96
CA GLU A 61 12.21 4.08 -2.36
C GLU A 61 11.71 2.69 -2.74
N MET A 62 11.60 1.76 -1.78
CA MET A 62 11.01 0.43 -2.01
C MET A 62 9.53 0.50 -2.45
N PHE A 63 8.83 1.60 -2.12
CA PHE A 63 7.42 1.81 -2.47
C PHE A 63 7.25 2.60 -3.77
N ARG A 64 8.33 2.94 -4.48
CA ARG A 64 8.23 3.63 -5.76
C ARG A 64 7.56 2.73 -6.79
N ASN A 65 6.41 3.18 -7.29
CA ASN A 65 5.76 2.55 -8.43
C ASN A 65 6.39 3.02 -9.75
N VAL A 66 6.50 2.10 -10.70
CA VAL A 66 6.89 2.38 -12.09
C VAL A 66 5.67 2.15 -12.96
N ASN A 67 4.89 3.20 -13.21
CA ASN A 67 3.62 3.10 -13.94
C ASN A 67 3.72 3.65 -15.37
N THR A 68 4.67 4.56 -15.61
CA THR A 68 4.87 5.24 -16.89
C THR A 68 6.27 4.99 -17.46
N PRO A 69 6.48 5.19 -18.78
CA PRO A 69 7.82 5.15 -19.37
C PRO A 69 8.81 6.10 -18.68
N ASP A 70 8.38 7.32 -18.32
CA ASP A 70 9.21 8.29 -17.59
C ASP A 70 9.65 7.77 -16.21
N ASP A 71 8.78 7.05 -15.50
CA ASP A 71 9.15 6.42 -14.23
C ASP A 71 10.23 5.36 -14.44
N TRP A 72 10.15 4.63 -15.55
CA TRP A 72 11.13 3.62 -15.92
C TRP A 72 12.49 4.24 -16.24
N GLU A 73 12.52 5.29 -17.06
CA GLU A 73 13.76 6.00 -17.38
C GLU A 73 14.44 6.55 -16.13
N LYS A 74 13.68 7.12 -15.19
CA LYS A 74 14.20 7.58 -13.89
C LYS A 74 14.76 6.43 -13.06
N ALA A 75 14.06 5.31 -12.99
CA ALA A 75 14.53 4.13 -12.25
C ALA A 75 15.83 3.56 -12.83
N GLN A 76 16.00 3.61 -14.16
CA GLN A 76 17.22 3.16 -14.81
C GLN A 76 18.44 4.05 -14.53
N ALA A 77 18.25 5.35 -14.33
CA ALA A 77 19.34 6.30 -14.08
C ALA A 77 19.97 6.15 -12.67
N GLU A 78 19.35 5.38 -11.78
CA GLU A 78 19.78 5.15 -10.39
C GLU A 78 20.52 3.81 -10.19
N LEU A 79 20.65 3.00 -11.25
CA LEU A 79 21.37 1.71 -11.27
C LEU A 79 22.87 1.91 -11.58
#